data_AF-A0A969M6U4-F1
#
_entry.id   AF-A0A969M6U4-F1
#
_cell.length_a   1.000
_cell.length_b   1.000
_cell.length_c   1.000
_cell.angle_alpha   90.00
_cell.angle_beta   90.00
_cell.angle_gamma   90.00
#
_symmetry.space_group_name_H-M   'P 1'
#
loop_
_entity.id
_entity.type
_entity.pdbx_description
1 polymer ?
#
loop_
_entity_poly.entity_id
_entity_poly.type
_entity_poly.pdbx_seq_one_letter_code
_entity_poly.pdbx_strand_id
1 'polypeptide(L)'
;MTVEPALETVREDIDAIDTAIHDLIIRRTELVEQVRRIKEGWAVKIQPSREAEIAYRLLDRHQGHFPKRELIAIWRLLITATLSFEGPFSMAVYVTEEDTGCWDVARDHFGMFTPIARHGTVRGVIESVHRQEASVGVLPFPSQNDPDPWWRHLFTSHADAPKIIARLPFIGPAPCAVRARSACHLPGHCFGNRSGSGIDWRGKLR
;
A
#
# COMPACT_ATOMS: atom_id res chain seq x y z
N MET A 1 -24.31 -13.33 -41.96
CA MET A 1 -22.94 -13.31 -41.43
C MET A 1 -22.85 -14.37 -40.36
N THR A 2 -21.95 -15.34 -40.49
CA THR A 2 -21.76 -16.41 -39.51
C THR A 2 -21.18 -15.82 -38.22
N VAL A 3 -21.53 -16.41 -37.07
CA VAL A 3 -21.14 -15.92 -35.73
C VAL A 3 -19.61 -15.96 -35.54
N GLU A 4 -18.94 -16.88 -36.23
CA GLU A 4 -17.53 -17.21 -36.04
C GLU A 4 -16.56 -16.14 -36.60
N PRO A 5 -16.74 -15.58 -37.81
CA PRO A 5 -15.99 -14.39 -38.25
C PRO A 5 -16.20 -13.16 -37.37
N ALA A 6 -17.43 -12.93 -36.88
CA ALA A 6 -17.72 -11.77 -36.04
C ALA A 6 -17.07 -11.89 -34.65
N LEU A 7 -16.99 -13.11 -34.10
CA LEU A 7 -16.28 -13.39 -32.86
C LEU A 7 -14.77 -13.19 -33.02
N GLU A 8 -14.20 -13.61 -34.14
CA GLU A 8 -12.76 -13.48 -34.39
C GLU A 8 -12.34 -12.02 -34.46
N THR A 9 -13.10 -11.18 -35.18
CA THR A 9 -12.83 -9.73 -35.22
C THR A 9 -12.87 -9.10 -33.82
N VAL A 10 -13.81 -9.49 -32.97
CA VAL A 10 -13.87 -8.97 -31.59
C VAL A 10 -12.66 -9.43 -30.76
N ARG A 11 -12.13 -10.64 -31.00
CA ARG A 11 -10.91 -11.12 -30.33
C ARG A 11 -9.68 -10.38 -30.79
N GLU A 12 -9.54 -10.13 -32.08
CA GLU A 12 -8.45 -9.31 -32.63
C GLU A 12 -8.44 -7.90 -32.00
N ASP A 13 -9.63 -7.30 -31.82
CA ASP A 13 -9.77 -6.02 -31.12
C ASP A 13 -9.35 -6.10 -29.65
N ILE A 14 -9.69 -7.19 -28.94
CA ILE A 14 -9.27 -7.41 -27.55
C ILE A 14 -7.75 -7.59 -27.47
N ASP A 15 -7.15 -8.40 -28.34
CA ASP A 15 -5.72 -8.66 -28.36
C ASP A 15 -4.92 -7.38 -28.66
N ALA A 16 -5.43 -6.50 -29.52
CA ALA A 16 -4.87 -5.19 -29.76
C ALA A 16 -4.91 -4.30 -28.51
N ILE A 17 -6.02 -4.32 -27.76
CA ILE A 17 -6.15 -3.60 -26.48
C ILE A 17 -5.19 -4.17 -25.44
N ASP A 18 -5.09 -5.50 -25.31
CA ASP A 18 -4.22 -6.16 -24.34
C ASP A 18 -2.75 -5.87 -24.61
N THR A 19 -2.35 -5.83 -25.89
CA THR A 19 -1.02 -5.41 -26.31
C THR A 19 -0.75 -3.96 -25.90
N ALA A 20 -1.70 -3.05 -26.15
CA ALA A 20 -1.56 -1.66 -25.75
C ALA A 20 -1.50 -1.48 -24.22
N ILE A 21 -2.26 -2.27 -23.45
CA ILE A 21 -2.18 -2.29 -21.99
C ILE A 21 -0.79 -2.72 -21.53
N HIS A 22 -0.24 -3.79 -22.12
CA HIS A 22 1.09 -4.28 -21.79
C HIS A 22 2.16 -3.21 -22.07
N ASP A 23 2.13 -2.58 -23.24
CA ASP A 23 3.06 -1.50 -23.61
C ASP A 23 2.97 -0.31 -22.63
N LEU A 24 1.75 0.06 -22.24
CA LEU A 24 1.53 1.12 -21.24
C LEU A 24 2.06 0.74 -19.85
N ILE A 25 1.96 -0.53 -19.45
CA ILE A 25 2.53 -1.02 -18.19
C ILE A 25 4.06 -0.96 -18.22
N ILE A 26 4.69 -1.36 -19.33
CA ILE A 26 6.14 -1.26 -19.52
C ILE A 26 6.58 0.19 -19.47
N ARG A 27 5.92 1.07 -20.23
CA ARG A 27 6.23 2.51 -20.23
C ARG A 27 6.05 3.15 -18.85
N ARG A 28 4.98 2.78 -18.12
CA ARG A 28 4.78 3.22 -16.74
C ARG A 28 5.94 2.79 -15.85
N THR A 29 6.42 1.57 -16.02
CA THR A 29 7.52 1.01 -15.23
C THR A 29 8.81 1.81 -15.43
N GLU A 30 9.17 2.13 -16.67
CA GLU A 30 10.33 2.99 -16.98
C GLU A 30 10.24 4.37 -16.30
N LEU A 31 9.05 4.96 -16.26
CA LEU A 31 8.82 6.24 -15.59
C LEU A 31 8.96 6.11 -14.06
N VAL A 32 8.50 5.00 -13.48
CA VAL A 32 8.68 4.74 -12.05
C VAL A 32 10.16 4.60 -11.71
N GLU A 33 10.96 3.94 -12.54
CA GLU A 33 12.42 3.88 -12.38
C GLU A 33 13.08 5.26 -12.44
N GLN A 34 12.61 6.15 -13.32
CA GLN A 34 13.08 7.54 -13.34
C GLN A 34 12.75 8.27 -12.04
N VAL A 35 11.50 8.13 -11.55
CA VAL A 35 11.09 8.71 -10.26
C VAL A 35 11.97 8.20 -9.12
N ARG A 36 12.39 6.94 -9.15
CA ARG A 36 13.29 6.36 -8.14
C ARG A 36 14.67 6.96 -8.16
N ARG A 37 15.27 7.13 -9.34
CA ARG A 37 16.56 7.82 -9.49
C ARG A 37 16.49 9.25 -8.94
N ILE A 38 15.38 9.94 -9.16
CA ILE A 38 15.16 11.29 -8.62
C ILE A 38 15.02 11.28 -7.08
N LYS A 39 14.42 10.23 -6.53
CA LYS A 39 14.21 10.04 -5.08
C LYS A 39 15.35 9.32 -4.38
N GLU A 40 16.50 9.18 -5.02
CA GLU A 40 17.67 8.57 -4.40
C GLU A 40 18.05 9.33 -3.12
N GLY A 41 18.28 8.59 -2.03
CA GLY A 41 18.54 9.15 -0.70
C GLY A 41 17.32 9.60 0.11
N TRP A 42 16.09 9.46 -0.40
CA TRP A 42 14.89 9.75 0.39
C TRP A 42 14.67 8.71 1.48
N ALA A 43 14.41 9.19 2.70
CA ALA A 43 14.17 8.36 3.88
C ALA A 43 12.87 7.53 3.81
N VAL A 44 11.87 7.98 3.05
CA VAL A 44 10.58 7.31 2.93
C VAL A 44 10.28 7.08 1.45
N LYS A 45 10.32 5.81 1.06
CA LYS A 45 10.12 5.41 -0.33
C LYS A 45 8.63 5.26 -0.70
N ILE A 46 7.81 4.79 0.24
CA ILE A 46 6.36 4.64 0.06
C ILE A 46 5.66 5.97 0.29
N GLN A 47 4.76 6.36 -0.63
CA GLN A 47 4.00 7.61 -0.51
C GLN A 47 2.49 7.32 -0.56
N PRO A 48 1.87 6.94 0.57
CA PRO A 48 0.46 6.57 0.58
C PRO A 48 -0.48 7.69 0.14
N SER A 49 -0.11 8.94 0.37
CA SER A 49 -0.85 10.10 -0.13
C SER A 49 -0.96 10.10 -1.66
N ARG A 50 0.13 9.75 -2.35
CA ARG A 50 0.17 9.65 -3.81
C ARG A 50 -0.67 8.48 -4.32
N GLU A 51 -0.64 7.34 -3.63
CA GLU A 51 -1.47 6.19 -3.98
C GLU A 51 -2.97 6.51 -3.84
N ALA A 52 -3.35 7.16 -2.74
CA ALA A 52 -4.70 7.61 -2.51
C ALA A 52 -5.15 8.61 -3.59
N GLU A 53 -4.32 9.58 -3.95
CA GLU A 53 -4.60 10.55 -5.02
C GLU A 53 -4.84 9.86 -6.37
N ILE A 54 -3.98 8.90 -6.74
CA ILE A 54 -4.14 8.11 -7.97
C ILE A 54 -5.49 7.39 -7.94
N ALA A 55 -5.81 6.73 -6.83
CA ALA A 55 -7.03 5.95 -6.70
C ALA A 55 -8.29 6.83 -6.75
N TYR A 56 -8.31 7.98 -6.07
CA TYR A 56 -9.43 8.94 -6.15
C TYR A 56 -9.62 9.45 -7.58
N ARG A 57 -8.55 9.86 -8.26
CA ARG A 57 -8.61 10.31 -9.65
C ARG A 57 -9.16 9.23 -10.60
N LEU A 58 -8.81 7.97 -10.38
CA LEU A 58 -9.32 6.86 -11.18
C LEU A 58 -10.82 6.62 -10.95
N LEU A 59 -11.27 6.70 -9.70
CA LEU A 59 -12.68 6.55 -9.36
C LEU A 59 -13.54 7.69 -9.89
N ASP A 60 -13.01 8.91 -9.87
CA ASP A 60 -13.69 10.12 -10.35
C ASP A 60 -13.92 10.08 -11.87
N ARG A 61 -12.90 9.66 -12.64
CA ARG A 61 -13.02 9.52 -14.11
C ARG A 61 -13.74 8.25 -14.56
N HIS A 62 -14.03 7.33 -13.66
CA HIS A 62 -14.49 5.99 -14.03
C HIS A 62 -15.90 6.03 -14.61
N GLN A 63 -16.06 5.47 -15.82
CA GLN A 63 -17.32 5.32 -16.53
C GLN A 63 -17.45 3.89 -17.06
N GLY A 64 -18.69 3.44 -17.28
CA GLY A 64 -18.99 2.11 -17.79
C GLY A 64 -19.24 1.07 -16.69
N HIS A 65 -19.17 -0.21 -17.08
CA HIS A 65 -19.62 -1.34 -16.26
C HIS A 65 -18.51 -2.09 -15.52
N PHE A 66 -17.24 -1.72 -15.73
CA PHE A 66 -16.14 -2.41 -15.08
C PHE A 66 -16.17 -2.16 -13.57
N PRO A 67 -16.15 -3.18 -12.71
CA PRO A 67 -16.39 -2.95 -11.29
C PRO A 67 -15.22 -2.22 -10.60
N LYS A 68 -15.58 -1.19 -9.81
CA LYS A 68 -14.63 -0.22 -9.22
C LYS A 68 -13.62 -0.86 -8.27
N ARG A 69 -14.01 -1.93 -7.56
CA ARG A 69 -13.13 -2.63 -6.61
C ARG A 69 -11.94 -3.26 -7.34
N GLU A 70 -12.23 -3.97 -8.42
CA GLU A 70 -11.27 -4.66 -9.28
C GLU A 70 -10.35 -3.65 -9.97
N LEU A 71 -10.89 -2.49 -10.38
CA LEU A 71 -10.07 -1.40 -10.94
C LEU A 71 -8.99 -0.94 -9.96
N ILE A 72 -9.38 -0.73 -8.70
CA ILE A 72 -8.44 -0.29 -7.67
C ILE A 72 -7.46 -1.41 -7.31
N ALA A 73 -7.90 -2.67 -7.30
CA ALA A 73 -7.03 -3.81 -7.07
C ALA A 73 -5.93 -3.92 -8.14
N ILE A 74 -6.27 -3.74 -9.43
CA ILE A 74 -5.29 -3.71 -10.54
C ILE A 74 -4.26 -2.62 -10.31
N TRP A 75 -4.69 -1.39 -9.97
CA TRP A 75 -3.76 -0.29 -9.75
C TRP A 75 -2.87 -0.48 -8.51
N ARG A 76 -3.40 -1.06 -7.44
CA ARG A 76 -2.60 -1.43 -6.27
C ARG A 76 -1.56 -2.47 -6.63
N LEU A 77 -1.92 -3.49 -7.42
CA LEU A 77 -0.97 -4.50 -7.88
C LEU A 77 0.16 -3.85 -8.70
N LEU A 78 -0.17 -2.94 -9.63
CA LEU A 78 0.83 -2.20 -10.40
C LEU A 78 1.74 -1.30 -9.54
N ILE A 79 1.23 -0.73 -8.46
CA ILE A 79 2.03 0.07 -7.52
C ILE A 79 2.95 -0.85 -6.71
N THR A 80 2.40 -1.87 -6.08
CA THR A 80 3.17 -2.77 -5.21
C THR A 80 4.19 -3.60 -5.97
N ALA A 81 3.88 -4.05 -7.19
CA ALA A 81 4.84 -4.72 -8.06
C ALA A 81 6.07 -3.84 -8.28
N THR A 82 5.85 -2.54 -8.56
CA THR A 82 6.97 -1.61 -8.73
C THR A 82 7.68 -1.30 -7.43
N LEU A 83 7.08 -1.41 -6.23
CA LEU A 83 7.80 -1.24 -4.95
C LEU A 83 8.89 -2.30 -4.76
N SER A 84 8.69 -3.52 -5.25
CA SER A 84 9.67 -4.62 -5.13
C SER A 84 11.04 -4.28 -5.74
N PHE A 85 11.08 -3.39 -6.73
CA PHE A 85 12.33 -2.96 -7.35
C PHE A 85 13.19 -2.09 -6.40
N GLU A 86 12.69 -1.60 -5.26
CA GLU A 86 13.38 -0.64 -4.36
C GLU A 86 14.20 -1.34 -3.27
N GLY A 87 14.14 -2.69 -3.27
CA GLY A 87 14.68 -3.58 -2.26
C GLY A 87 13.64 -4.63 -1.85
N PRO A 88 14.03 -5.63 -1.04
CA PRO A 88 13.10 -6.62 -0.50
C PRO A 88 12.03 -5.94 0.34
N PHE A 89 10.83 -5.79 -0.21
CA PHE A 89 9.67 -5.26 0.49
C PHE A 89 8.95 -6.39 1.22
N SER A 90 8.75 -6.25 2.54
CA SER A 90 8.13 -7.26 3.38
C SER A 90 7.21 -6.64 4.43
N MET A 91 6.23 -7.41 4.90
CA MET A 91 5.26 -6.99 5.91
C MET A 91 5.39 -7.78 7.19
N ALA A 92 5.19 -7.13 8.33
CA ALA A 92 4.87 -7.77 9.61
C ALA A 92 3.40 -7.45 9.93
N VAL A 93 2.61 -8.46 10.28
CA VAL A 93 1.17 -8.28 10.49
C VAL A 93 0.74 -8.93 11.79
N TYR A 94 -0.03 -8.16 12.57
CA TYR A 94 -0.68 -8.66 13.77
C TYR A 94 -1.80 -9.63 13.39
N VAL A 95 -1.74 -10.87 13.86
CA VAL A 95 -2.74 -11.90 13.60
C VAL A 95 -2.90 -12.75 14.85
N THR A 96 -4.14 -12.97 15.29
CA THR A 96 -4.48 -13.94 16.34
C THR A 96 -5.43 -15.00 15.77
N GLU A 97 -5.71 -16.05 16.54
CA GLU A 97 -6.71 -17.05 16.15
C GLU A 97 -8.12 -16.46 16.05
N GLU A 98 -8.40 -15.41 16.82
CA GLU A 98 -9.71 -14.74 16.90
C GLU A 98 -9.86 -13.57 15.93
N ASP A 99 -8.75 -12.93 15.52
CA ASP A 99 -8.75 -11.75 14.64
C ASP A 99 -7.70 -11.88 13.53
N THR A 100 -8.19 -12.19 12.32
CA THR A 100 -7.41 -12.19 11.08
C THR A 100 -7.61 -10.92 10.26
N GLY A 101 -8.30 -9.91 10.78
CA GLY A 101 -8.70 -8.74 10.02
C GLY A 101 -7.53 -7.95 9.45
N CYS A 102 -6.46 -7.80 10.24
CA CYS A 102 -5.24 -7.14 9.79
C CYS A 102 -4.55 -7.92 8.64
N TRP A 103 -4.67 -9.25 8.61
CA TRP A 103 -4.17 -10.07 7.51
C TRP A 103 -4.90 -9.75 6.21
N ASP A 104 -6.22 -9.73 6.23
CA ASP A 104 -7.04 -9.48 5.04
C ASP A 104 -6.78 -8.09 4.48
N VAL A 105 -6.72 -7.07 5.34
CA VAL A 105 -6.44 -5.69 4.93
C VAL A 105 -5.01 -5.53 4.43
N ALA A 106 -4.03 -6.23 5.02
CA ALA A 106 -2.67 -6.23 4.53
C ALA A 106 -2.58 -6.84 3.12
N ARG A 107 -3.26 -7.96 2.88
CA ARG A 107 -3.28 -8.63 1.58
C ARG A 107 -4.02 -7.84 0.51
N ASP A 108 -5.14 -7.21 0.85
CA ASP A 108 -5.88 -6.33 -0.04
C ASP A 108 -5.07 -5.08 -0.44
N HIS A 109 -4.24 -4.56 0.47
CA HIS A 109 -3.49 -3.34 0.20
C HIS A 109 -2.13 -3.58 -0.47
N PHE A 110 -1.32 -4.49 0.07
CA PHE A 110 0.04 -4.76 -0.39
C PHE A 110 0.14 -5.98 -1.32
N GLY A 111 -0.98 -6.62 -1.64
CA GLY A 111 -1.04 -7.72 -2.61
C GLY A 111 -0.58 -9.08 -2.09
N MET A 112 -0.82 -10.10 -2.91
CA MET A 112 -0.55 -11.49 -2.56
C MET A 112 0.95 -11.87 -2.67
N PHE A 113 1.72 -11.17 -3.50
CA PHE A 113 3.12 -11.51 -3.76
C PHE A 113 4.10 -10.93 -2.74
N THR A 114 3.65 -10.03 -1.87
CA THR A 114 4.50 -9.43 -0.84
C THR A 114 4.70 -10.41 0.32
N PRO A 115 5.95 -10.75 0.69
CA PRO A 115 6.27 -11.56 1.86
C PRO A 115 5.65 -10.98 3.14
N ILE A 116 5.11 -11.86 3.97
CA ILE A 116 4.40 -11.47 5.21
C ILE A 116 4.81 -12.37 6.37
N ALA A 117 5.25 -11.74 7.46
CA ALA A 117 5.47 -12.36 8.75
C ALA A 117 4.25 -12.16 9.65
N ARG A 118 3.79 -13.23 10.29
CA ARG A 118 2.67 -13.20 11.25
C ARG A 118 3.22 -13.02 12.65
N HIS A 119 2.63 -12.11 13.42
CA HIS A 119 2.96 -11.90 14.82
C HIS A 119 1.69 -11.97 15.67
N GLY A 120 1.73 -12.75 16.75
CA GLY A 120 0.62 -12.86 17.71
C GLY A 120 0.49 -11.66 18.64
N THR A 121 1.45 -10.73 18.64
CA THR A 121 1.45 -9.55 19.50
C THR A 121 1.77 -8.30 18.71
N VAL A 122 1.16 -7.17 19.08
CA VAL A 122 1.44 -5.87 18.47
C VAL A 122 2.90 -5.48 18.68
N ARG A 123 3.46 -5.75 19.88
CA ARG A 123 4.88 -5.52 20.17
C ARG A 123 5.79 -6.23 19.18
N GLY A 124 5.51 -7.49 18.84
CA GLY A 124 6.28 -8.25 17.87
C GLY A 124 6.31 -7.60 16.47
N VAL A 125 5.19 -7.03 16.03
CA VAL A 125 5.14 -6.27 14.76
C VAL A 125 6.00 -5.02 14.83
N ILE A 126 5.89 -4.25 15.91
CA ILE A 126 6.65 -3.00 16.09
C ILE A 126 8.16 -3.30 16.14
N GLU A 127 8.57 -4.35 16.87
CA GLU A 127 9.96 -4.78 16.97
C GLU A 127 10.51 -5.27 15.63
N SER A 128 9.74 -6.06 14.86
CA SER A 128 10.15 -6.53 13.53
C SER A 128 10.41 -5.37 12.56
N VAL A 129 9.55 -4.35 12.59
CA VAL A 129 9.73 -3.12 11.81
C VAL A 129 10.92 -2.30 12.32
N HIS A 130 11.06 -2.16 13.63
CA HIS A 130 12.15 -1.42 14.25
C HIS A 130 13.53 -2.06 13.98
N ARG A 131 13.59 -3.39 13.91
CA ARG A 131 14.80 -4.17 13.55
C ARG A 131 15.04 -4.26 12.04
N GLN A 132 14.20 -3.63 11.22
CA GLN A 132 14.27 -3.69 9.75
C GLN A 132 14.11 -5.11 9.18
N GLU A 133 13.52 -6.04 9.95
CA GLU A 133 13.14 -7.38 9.47
C GLU A 133 11.91 -7.30 8.55
N ALA A 134 11.03 -6.32 8.81
CA ALA A 134 9.90 -5.97 7.97
C ALA A 134 9.97 -4.52 7.48
N SER A 135 9.55 -4.27 6.24
CA SER A 135 9.47 -2.92 5.67
C SER A 135 8.29 -2.12 6.21
N VAL A 136 7.19 -2.79 6.56
CA VAL A 136 5.95 -2.18 7.06
C VAL A 136 5.27 -3.10 8.08
N GLY A 137 4.66 -2.50 9.10
CA GLY A 137 3.82 -3.19 10.08
C GLY A 137 2.34 -2.91 9.83
N VAL A 138 1.47 -3.90 10.01
CA VAL A 138 0.01 -3.69 10.00
C VAL A 138 -0.55 -4.03 11.37
N LEU A 139 -1.15 -3.03 12.01
CA LEU A 139 -1.65 -3.08 13.38
C LEU A 139 -3.16 -2.84 13.43
N PRO A 140 -3.85 -3.41 14.43
CA PRO A 140 -5.29 -3.19 14.62
C PRO A 140 -5.58 -1.74 15.01
N PHE A 141 -6.83 -1.31 14.88
CA PHE A 141 -7.22 0.02 15.38
C PHE A 141 -7.07 0.06 16.91
N PRO A 142 -6.55 1.17 17.47
CA PRO A 142 -6.61 1.35 18.91
C PRO A 142 -8.06 1.31 19.39
N SER A 143 -8.36 0.46 20.36
CA SER A 143 -9.66 0.46 21.03
C SER A 143 -9.62 1.33 22.29
N GLN A 144 -10.75 1.91 22.69
CA GLN A 144 -10.81 2.76 23.90
C GLN A 144 -10.58 1.96 25.19
N ASN A 145 -10.85 0.65 25.16
CA ASN A 145 -10.74 -0.24 26.32
C ASN A 145 -9.42 -1.02 26.33
N ASP A 146 -8.48 -0.69 25.45
CA ASP A 146 -7.17 -1.31 25.41
C ASP A 146 -6.31 -0.77 26.58
N PRO A 147 -5.93 -1.62 27.56
CA PRO A 147 -5.11 -1.19 28.68
C PRO A 147 -3.69 -0.76 28.25
N ASP A 148 -3.18 -1.29 27.14
CA ASP A 148 -1.85 -0.99 26.61
C ASP A 148 -1.89 -0.70 25.10
N PRO A 149 -2.44 0.47 24.71
CA PRO A 149 -2.63 0.80 23.32
C PRO A 149 -1.30 1.01 22.61
N TRP A 150 -1.18 0.35 21.46
CA TRP A 150 0.09 0.23 20.73
C TRP A 150 0.77 1.53 20.36
N TRP A 151 0.02 2.61 20.18
CA TRP A 151 0.58 3.91 19.81
C TRP A 151 1.54 4.44 20.87
N ARG A 152 1.40 4.04 22.14
CA ARG A 152 2.34 4.37 23.23
C ARG A 152 3.74 3.83 22.94
N HIS A 153 3.83 2.64 22.32
CA HIS A 153 5.10 2.00 21.96
C HIS A 153 5.79 2.66 20.76
N LEU A 154 5.08 3.53 20.02
CA LEU A 154 5.69 4.32 18.94
C LEU A 154 6.28 5.66 19.43
N PHE A 155 5.85 6.14 20.60
CA PHE A 155 6.40 7.37 21.20
C PHE A 155 7.75 7.06 21.85
N THR A 156 8.78 6.90 21.03
CA THR A 156 10.17 6.87 21.49
C THR A 156 10.92 8.09 20.95
N SER A 157 11.82 8.68 21.75
CA SER A 157 12.60 9.87 21.36
C SER A 157 13.71 9.58 20.35
N HIS A 158 13.80 8.35 19.83
CA HIS A 158 14.86 7.93 18.91
C HIS A 158 14.47 8.28 17.47
N ALA A 159 15.44 8.73 16.67
CA ALA A 159 15.23 9.08 15.26
C ALA A 159 14.73 7.89 14.41
N ASP A 160 15.05 6.66 14.85
CA ASP A 160 14.72 5.39 14.21
C ASP A 160 13.43 4.76 14.78
N ALA A 161 12.53 5.57 15.34
CA ALA A 161 11.22 5.12 15.73
C ALA A 161 10.34 4.87 14.49
N PRO A 162 9.62 3.74 14.41
CA PRO A 162 8.61 3.54 13.38
C PRO A 162 7.54 4.64 13.45
N LYS A 163 7.23 5.26 12.31
CA LYS A 163 6.17 6.27 12.19
C LYS A 163 4.80 5.64 11.86
N ILE A 164 3.77 6.44 11.62
CA ILE A 164 2.50 5.99 11.05
C ILE A 164 2.39 6.62 9.66
N ILE A 165 2.19 5.81 8.62
CA ILE A 165 2.12 6.30 7.23
C ILE A 165 0.72 6.30 6.66
N ALA A 166 -0.19 5.51 7.24
CA ALA A 166 -1.44 5.19 6.59
C ALA A 166 -2.51 4.66 7.57
N ARG A 167 -3.77 4.84 7.19
CA ARG A 167 -4.91 4.12 7.74
C ARG A 167 -5.53 3.27 6.64
N LEU A 168 -5.72 1.98 6.89
CA LEU A 168 -6.29 1.04 5.95
C LEU A 168 -7.71 0.58 6.38
N PRO A 169 -8.55 0.15 5.43
CA PRO A 169 -8.39 0.41 3.99
C PRO A 169 -8.60 1.90 3.66
N PHE A 170 -7.92 2.41 2.63
CA PHE A 170 -8.13 3.79 2.16
C PHE A 170 -9.42 3.97 1.35
N ILE A 171 -9.87 2.90 0.68
CA ILE A 171 -11.00 2.87 -0.26
C ILE A 171 -11.74 1.55 -0.07
N GLY A 172 -13.07 1.61 -0.10
CA GLY A 172 -13.95 0.45 0.06
C GLY A 172 -14.44 0.27 1.50
N PRO A 173 -15.48 -0.56 1.71
CA PRO A 173 -15.90 -0.91 3.04
C PRO A 173 -14.76 -1.67 3.73
N ALA A 174 -14.40 -1.26 4.94
CA ALA A 174 -13.67 -2.13 5.84
C ALA A 174 -14.45 -3.46 5.94
N PRO A 175 -13.80 -4.64 5.87
CA PRO A 175 -14.43 -5.85 6.40
C PRO A 175 -14.92 -5.51 7.80
N CYS A 176 -16.15 -5.88 8.15
CA CYS A 176 -16.94 -5.32 9.27
C CYS A 176 -16.25 -5.25 10.66
N ALA A 177 -15.05 -5.80 10.83
CA ALA A 177 -14.23 -5.76 12.05
C ALA A 177 -12.94 -4.93 11.96
N VAL A 178 -12.52 -4.41 10.80
CA VAL A 178 -11.11 -4.04 10.59
C VAL A 178 -10.88 -2.57 10.27
N ARG A 179 -10.35 -1.82 11.24
CA ARG A 179 -9.77 -0.48 11.00
C ARG A 179 -8.25 -0.55 11.20
N ALA A 180 -7.53 -1.27 10.36
CA ALA A 180 -6.09 -1.38 10.53
C ALA A 180 -5.39 -0.04 10.25
N ARG A 181 -4.32 0.29 10.95
CA ARG A 181 -3.37 1.34 10.52
C ARG A 181 -2.05 0.68 10.18
N SER A 182 -1.43 1.08 9.07
CA SER A 182 -0.07 0.64 8.76
C SER A 182 0.94 1.50 9.52
N ALA A 183 1.77 0.84 10.30
CA ALA A 183 2.96 1.40 10.96
C ALA A 183 4.20 1.20 10.07
N CYS A 184 5.14 2.11 10.17
CA CYS A 184 5.97 2.62 9.08
C CYS A 184 7.38 2.05 8.96
N HIS A 185 7.92 2.20 7.75
CA HIS A 185 9.30 2.07 7.30
C HIS A 185 10.34 2.87 8.12
N LEU A 186 11.51 2.25 8.34
CA LEU A 186 12.72 2.94 8.81
C LEU A 186 13.63 3.31 7.62
N PRO A 187 14.20 4.53 7.59
CA PRO A 187 15.26 4.84 6.66
C PRO A 187 16.53 4.07 7.02
N GLY A 188 16.93 3.14 6.17
CA GLY A 188 18.31 2.68 6.13
C GLY A 188 19.23 3.82 5.69
N HIS A 189 20.24 4.12 6.52
CA HIS A 189 21.39 5.00 6.32
C HIS A 189 21.46 5.81 5.01
N CYS A 190 21.24 7.12 5.11
CA CYS A 190 21.94 8.15 4.33
C CYS A 190 21.93 9.46 5.13
N PHE A 191 23.06 9.81 5.76
CA PHE A 191 23.26 11.10 6.41
C PHE A 191 23.22 12.21 5.34
N GLY A 192 22.25 13.11 5.46
CA GLY A 192 22.10 14.26 4.57
C GLY A 192 21.05 15.21 5.12
N ASN A 193 21.47 16.05 6.06
CA ASN A 193 20.67 17.06 6.74
C ASN A 193 19.84 17.91 5.77
N ARG A 194 18.51 17.95 5.92
CA ARG A 194 17.69 19.10 5.51
C ARG A 194 16.27 19.09 6.11
N SER A 195 15.93 20.25 6.65
CA SER A 195 14.68 20.69 7.26
C SER A 195 13.51 20.79 6.27
N GLY A 196 12.28 20.46 6.68
CA GLY A 196 11.09 20.95 5.98
C GLY A 196 9.74 20.32 6.33
N SER A 197 8.88 21.12 6.97
CA SER A 197 7.41 21.16 6.93
C SER A 197 6.59 19.91 7.32
N GLY A 198 5.99 19.97 8.51
CA GLY A 198 4.85 19.14 8.92
C GLY A 198 3.53 19.63 8.31
N ILE A 199 2.65 18.69 7.95
CA ILE A 199 1.30 18.94 7.41
C ILE A 199 0.27 18.84 8.54
N ASP A 200 -0.61 19.85 8.61
CA ASP A 200 -1.80 19.90 9.47
C ASP A 200 -2.96 19.10 8.86
N TRP A 201 -3.50 18.16 9.63
CA TRP A 201 -4.57 17.23 9.23
C TRP A 201 -5.98 17.69 9.62
N ARG A 202 -6.18 18.93 10.08
CA ARG A 202 -7.44 19.35 10.72
C ARG A 202 -8.60 19.75 9.81
N GLY A 203 -8.53 19.69 8.47
CA GLY A 203 -9.55 20.34 7.67
C GLY A 203 -9.90 19.73 6.32
N LYS A 204 -10.43 18.50 6.25
CA LYS A 204 -11.14 18.01 5.05
C LYS A 204 -11.98 16.74 5.29
N LEU A 205 -12.92 16.83 6.23
CA LEU A 205 -14.10 15.94 6.30
C LEU A 205 -15.34 16.82 6.53
N ARG A 206 -15.89 17.33 5.43
CA ARG A 206 -17.31 17.65 5.28
C ARG A 206 -17.76 17.03 3.97
#